data_AF-A0A7C7L5W1-F1
#
_entry.id   AF-A0A7C7L5W1-F1
#
_cell.length_a   1.000
_cell.length_b   1.000
_cell.length_c   1.000
_cell.angle_alpha   90.00
_cell.angle_beta   90.00
_cell.angle_gamma   90.00
#
_symmetry.space_group_name_H-M   'P 1'
#
loop_
_entity.id
_entity.type
_entity.pdbx_description
1 polymer ?
#
loop_
_entity_poly.entity_id
_entity_poly.type
_entity_poly.pdbx_seq_one_letter_code
_entity_poly.pdbx_strand_id
1 'polypeptide(L)'
;MNKLSANSANRINNNAAVANLPLISLITLLFSLWIFLFVDIYIISKLGIILCVITALKFVDVLGRAIPIRELIVLLMLLQLVVAPVISYNYFGNESYYPMEVEEGVYIDYVLFGIVASIIGLYLKANPRKTNVTAIIDKIRMSRVKNNKLGISLIFIGFASFFILPIVPASVQFFFLLLSNLRFIGLFYIVFSNNRYRLIWLLIVYGSFAYNIIGEGLFINLFIWGLFLFIILSFQYEFRYGIRLGLFISGFLIAFFVQTFKEDYRKVVWKEEGEQEYVKSLQKGEKTKQDVFLEMAAERAGDTEEIYEYSNLNKFIARINQGWILTHVFNHVPSREPFTNGTLLIEDISASLIPRFLNPGKRTSGGEYGREKFMRFTGRYLQEGTRMTIGTFGDAYVNFGFYGGIVFMFFFGLFLNLILKYIYSLSQNIYPSLMLWIPFIFLYAMRSGNEFLIILNHIVKSSFVVFVIFFLFRSSFRSAKILDRTK
;
A
#
# COMPACT_ATOMS: atom_id res chain seq x y z
N MET A 1 42.24 -5.03 9.60
CA MET A 1 40.85 -4.72 9.17
C MET A 1 40.11 -3.73 10.10
N ASN A 2 40.80 -2.90 10.90
CA ASN A 2 40.18 -2.02 11.92
C ASN A 2 40.39 -0.49 11.71
N LYS A 3 40.69 -0.03 10.48
CA LYS A 3 40.85 1.42 10.19
C LYS A 3 39.88 2.00 9.15
N LEU A 4 38.96 1.19 8.60
CA LEU A 4 37.99 1.64 7.58
C LEU A 4 36.59 1.96 8.13
N SER A 5 36.30 1.73 9.42
CA SER A 5 34.96 1.94 9.98
C SER A 5 34.74 3.30 10.66
N ALA A 6 35.80 4.07 10.92
CA ALA A 6 35.69 5.35 11.63
C ALA A 6 35.59 6.58 10.71
N ASN A 7 36.19 6.52 9.51
CA ASN A 7 36.20 7.65 8.57
C ASN A 7 35.00 7.70 7.60
N SER A 8 34.18 6.64 7.51
CA SER A 8 32.96 6.63 6.68
C SER A 8 31.74 7.23 7.38
N ALA A 9 31.72 7.26 8.72
CA ALA A 9 30.56 7.73 9.48
C ALA A 9 30.40 9.28 9.46
N ASN A 10 31.49 10.04 9.29
CA ASN A 10 31.46 11.50 9.31
C ASN A 10 31.42 12.18 7.93
N ARG A 11 31.63 11.45 6.82
CA ARG A 11 31.64 12.05 5.46
C ARG A 11 30.32 11.92 4.69
N ILE A 12 29.38 11.09 5.14
CA ILE A 12 28.18 10.76 4.35
C ILE A 12 26.92 11.51 4.85
N ASN A 13 26.94 12.08 6.04
CA ASN A 13 25.71 12.54 6.71
C ASN A 13 25.14 13.90 6.29
N ASN A 14 25.81 14.70 5.45
CA ASN A 14 25.24 15.97 4.96
C ASN A 14 25.25 16.17 3.44
N ASN A 15 26.08 15.46 2.67
CA ASN A 15 26.22 15.77 1.23
C ASN A 15 25.24 15.00 0.33
N ALA A 16 24.76 13.81 0.72
CA ALA A 16 23.85 13.02 -0.12
C ALA A 16 22.39 13.51 -0.07
N ALA A 17 21.98 14.19 1.01
CA ALA A 17 20.64 14.76 1.14
C ALA A 17 20.46 16.06 0.32
N VAL A 18 21.57 16.74 0.00
CA VAL A 18 21.57 17.99 -0.78
C VAL A 18 21.82 17.74 -2.27
N ALA A 19 22.51 16.66 -2.64
CA ALA A 19 22.96 16.42 -4.02
C ALA A 19 21.83 16.29 -5.07
N ASN A 20 20.67 15.73 -4.71
CA ASN A 20 19.58 15.51 -5.68
C ASN A 20 18.48 16.58 -5.62
N LEU A 21 18.47 17.45 -4.61
CA LEU A 21 17.47 18.50 -4.47
C LEU A 21 17.42 19.44 -5.70
N PRO A 22 18.57 19.87 -6.27
CA PRO A 22 18.59 20.70 -7.47
C PRO A 22 18.02 19.96 -8.69
N LEU A 23 18.36 18.68 -8.85
CA LEU A 23 17.87 17.85 -9.95
C LEU A 23 16.36 17.62 -9.86
N ILE A 24 15.85 17.26 -8.68
CA ILE A 24 14.42 17.08 -8.45
C ILE A 24 13.69 18.39 -8.74
N SER A 25 14.19 19.51 -8.21
CA SER A 25 13.59 20.84 -8.42
C SER A 25 13.56 21.23 -9.89
N LEU A 26 14.64 20.97 -10.63
CA LEU A 26 14.73 21.21 -12.08
C LEU A 26 13.74 20.35 -12.86
N ILE A 27 13.69 19.04 -12.59
CA ILE A 27 12.74 18.12 -13.25
C ILE A 27 11.31 18.57 -12.98
N THR A 28 10.98 18.92 -11.73
CA THR A 28 9.64 19.39 -11.38
C THR A 28 9.30 20.72 -12.03
N LEU A 29 10.26 21.65 -12.14
CA LEU A 29 10.06 22.93 -12.80
C LEU A 29 9.81 22.75 -14.30
N LEU A 30 10.67 21.97 -14.99
CA LEU A 30 10.53 21.70 -16.42
C LEU A 30 9.23 20.96 -16.73
N PHE A 31 8.87 19.96 -15.93
CA PHE A 31 7.61 19.24 -16.08
C PHE A 31 6.40 20.14 -15.83
N SER A 32 6.47 21.01 -14.82
CA SER A 32 5.41 22.00 -14.55
C SER A 32 5.27 22.98 -15.72
N LEU A 33 6.36 23.54 -16.21
CA LEU A 33 6.31 24.41 -17.39
C LEU A 33 5.71 23.69 -18.60
N TRP A 34 6.11 22.44 -18.84
CA TRP A 34 5.57 21.65 -19.94
C TRP A 34 4.06 21.41 -19.83
N ILE A 35 3.56 20.98 -18.67
CA ILE A 35 2.12 20.71 -18.50
C ILE A 35 1.28 21.99 -18.56
N PHE A 36 1.81 23.14 -18.09
CA PHE A 36 1.09 24.41 -18.16
C PHE A 36 1.04 24.96 -19.59
N LEU A 37 2.10 24.79 -20.38
CA LEU A 37 2.23 25.35 -21.73
C LEU A 37 1.59 24.47 -22.81
N PHE A 38 1.64 23.14 -22.67
CA PHE A 38 1.33 22.23 -23.78
C PHE A 38 0.14 21.29 -23.55
N VAL A 39 -0.39 21.22 -22.33
CA VAL A 39 -1.51 20.32 -22.02
C VAL A 39 -2.75 21.16 -21.74
N ASP A 40 -3.80 21.01 -22.53
CA ASP A 40 -5.05 21.74 -22.35
C ASP A 40 -6.07 20.89 -21.57
N ILE A 41 -6.03 21.01 -20.24
CA ILE A 41 -6.92 20.33 -19.29
C ILE A 41 -7.26 21.29 -18.15
N TYR A 42 -8.22 20.90 -17.31
CA TYR A 42 -8.61 21.69 -16.14
C TYR A 42 -7.42 22.06 -15.24
N ILE A 43 -7.38 23.32 -14.79
CA ILE A 43 -6.22 23.90 -14.09
C ILE A 43 -5.86 23.16 -12.81
N ILE A 44 -6.86 22.72 -12.05
CA ILE A 44 -6.67 22.00 -10.79
C ILE A 44 -6.19 20.57 -11.07
N SER A 45 -6.59 19.96 -12.19
CA SER A 45 -6.03 18.69 -12.66
C SER A 45 -4.53 18.77 -12.95
N LYS A 46 -4.07 19.87 -13.58
CA LYS A 46 -2.63 20.13 -13.78
C LYS A 46 -1.88 20.16 -12.46
N LEU A 47 -2.40 20.91 -11.47
CA LEU A 47 -1.80 21.01 -10.14
C LEU A 47 -1.74 19.65 -9.45
N GLY A 48 -2.78 18.84 -9.57
CA GLY A 48 -2.83 17.48 -9.03
C GLY A 48 -1.78 16.54 -9.65
N ILE A 49 -1.61 16.58 -10.97
CA ILE A 49 -0.57 15.80 -11.67
C ILE A 49 0.84 16.25 -11.25
N ILE A 50 1.08 17.56 -11.16
CA ILE A 50 2.37 18.10 -10.68
C ILE A 50 2.64 17.63 -9.25
N LEU A 51 1.64 17.69 -8.36
CA LEU A 51 1.76 17.21 -6.99
C LEU A 51 2.07 15.70 -6.95
N CYS A 52 1.51 14.91 -7.86
CA CYS A 52 1.82 13.49 -8.00
C CYS A 52 3.29 13.26 -8.37
N VAL A 53 3.82 13.97 -9.37
CA VAL A 53 5.23 13.87 -9.78
C VAL A 53 6.17 14.30 -8.66
N ILE A 54 5.89 15.42 -7.99
CA ILE A 54 6.66 15.88 -6.82
C ILE A 54 6.68 14.80 -5.73
N THR A 55 5.52 14.21 -5.44
CA THR A 55 5.39 13.17 -4.41
C THR A 55 6.12 11.89 -4.80
N ALA A 56 6.08 11.48 -6.06
CA ALA A 56 6.81 10.32 -6.57
C ALA A 56 8.33 10.51 -6.45
N LEU A 57 8.85 11.66 -6.89
CA LEU A 57 10.28 11.98 -6.78
C LEU A 57 10.71 12.05 -5.31
N LYS A 58 9.90 12.66 -4.44
CA LYS A 58 10.14 12.69 -2.99
C LYS A 58 10.12 11.29 -2.38
N PHE A 59 9.18 10.43 -2.76
CA PHE A 59 9.13 9.04 -2.31
C PHE A 59 10.43 8.31 -2.65
N VAL A 60 10.90 8.42 -3.91
CA VAL A 60 12.17 7.83 -4.37
C VAL A 60 13.38 8.41 -3.65
N ASP A 61 13.38 9.72 -3.38
CA ASP A 61 14.47 10.37 -2.66
C ASP A 61 14.52 9.93 -1.18
N VAL A 62 13.37 9.79 -0.51
CA VAL A 62 13.29 9.36 0.91
C VAL A 62 13.57 7.87 1.09
N LEU A 63 13.34 7.03 0.08
CA LEU A 63 13.60 5.59 0.11
C LEU A 63 15.02 5.26 0.60
N GLY A 64 15.16 4.43 1.63
CA GLY A 64 16.48 4.12 2.22
C GLY A 64 17.00 5.12 3.26
N ARG A 65 16.30 6.26 3.48
CA ARG A 65 16.58 7.21 4.59
C ARG A 65 15.49 7.21 5.68
N ALA A 66 14.22 7.09 5.31
CA ALA A 66 13.12 6.78 6.23
C ALA A 66 12.03 5.92 5.58
N ILE A 67 11.32 5.08 6.34
CA ILE A 67 10.18 4.30 5.79
C ILE A 67 9.15 5.31 5.26
N PRO A 68 9.01 5.45 3.92
CA PRO A 68 8.32 6.59 3.32
C PRO A 68 6.81 6.34 3.26
N ILE A 69 6.21 5.92 4.37
CA ILE A 69 4.81 5.52 4.41
C ILE A 69 3.88 6.71 4.16
N ARG A 70 4.29 7.93 4.58
CA ARG A 70 3.52 9.15 4.34
C ARG A 70 3.49 9.47 2.85
N GLU A 71 4.66 9.49 2.22
CA GLU A 71 4.81 9.72 0.80
C GLU A 71 4.08 8.64 0.00
N LEU A 72 4.12 7.38 0.44
CA LEU A 72 3.42 6.28 -0.23
C LEU A 72 1.89 6.44 -0.19
N ILE A 73 1.31 6.75 0.97
CA ILE A 73 -0.14 6.99 1.11
C ILE A 73 -0.57 8.10 0.14
N VAL A 74 0.13 9.22 0.15
CA VAL A 74 -0.19 10.39 -0.69
C VAL A 74 0.00 10.06 -2.17
N LEU A 75 1.07 9.35 -2.53
CA LEU A 75 1.33 8.95 -3.91
C LEU A 75 0.21 8.05 -4.45
N LEU A 76 -0.23 7.05 -3.66
CA LEU A 76 -1.31 6.16 -4.07
C LEU A 76 -2.65 6.90 -4.17
N MET A 77 -2.94 7.84 -3.26
CA MET A 77 -4.11 8.71 -3.36
C MET A 77 -4.09 9.52 -4.65
N LEU A 78 -2.96 10.18 -4.98
CA LEU A 78 -2.84 10.99 -6.20
C LEU A 78 -2.93 10.12 -7.46
N LEU A 79 -2.31 8.95 -7.48
CA LEU A 79 -2.41 8.04 -8.63
C LEU A 79 -3.85 7.55 -8.87
N GLN A 80 -4.55 7.12 -7.81
CA GLN A 80 -5.87 6.48 -7.92
C GLN A 80 -7.04 7.46 -8.02
N LEU A 81 -6.93 8.64 -7.40
CA LEU A 81 -8.01 9.62 -7.32
C LEU A 81 -7.75 10.90 -8.14
N VAL A 82 -6.55 11.12 -8.65
CA VAL A 82 -6.26 12.29 -9.51
C VAL A 82 -5.77 11.84 -10.88
N VAL A 83 -4.60 11.21 -10.97
CA VAL A 83 -3.97 10.90 -12.28
C VAL A 83 -4.85 9.98 -13.11
N ALA A 84 -5.30 8.85 -12.56
CA ALA A 84 -6.15 7.91 -13.31
C ALA A 84 -7.51 8.53 -13.73
N PRO A 85 -8.24 9.25 -12.84
CA PRO A 85 -9.41 10.03 -13.23
C PRO A 85 -9.17 11.08 -14.32
N VAL A 86 -8.10 11.87 -14.23
CA VAL A 86 -7.80 12.90 -15.24
C VAL A 86 -7.53 12.27 -16.60
N ILE A 87 -6.86 11.12 -16.64
CA ILE A 87 -6.69 10.32 -17.87
C ILE A 87 -8.06 9.81 -18.36
N SER A 88 -8.91 9.29 -17.47
CA SER A 88 -10.28 8.88 -17.84
C SER A 88 -11.11 10.04 -18.42
N TYR A 89 -11.04 11.24 -17.85
CA TYR A 89 -11.76 12.41 -18.37
C TYR A 89 -11.25 12.87 -19.74
N ASN A 90 -9.93 13.02 -19.88
CA ASN A 90 -9.36 13.77 -21.00
C ASN A 90 -8.84 12.88 -22.14
N TYR A 91 -8.44 11.64 -21.86
CA TYR A 91 -7.92 10.72 -22.88
C TYR A 91 -8.97 9.73 -23.36
N PHE A 92 -9.73 9.12 -22.44
CA PHE A 92 -10.75 8.13 -22.80
C PHE A 92 -12.15 8.73 -22.94
N GLY A 93 -12.47 9.79 -22.20
CA GLY A 93 -13.80 10.38 -22.15
C GLY A 93 -14.90 9.33 -21.91
N ASN A 94 -15.89 9.30 -22.80
CA ASN A 94 -17.01 8.35 -22.76
C ASN A 94 -16.63 6.90 -23.08
N GLU A 95 -15.47 6.67 -23.70
CA GLU A 95 -14.96 5.33 -23.99
C GLU A 95 -14.25 4.70 -22.79
N SER A 96 -14.14 5.41 -21.67
CA SER A 96 -13.53 4.84 -20.47
C SER A 96 -14.32 3.64 -19.99
N TYR A 97 -13.62 2.55 -19.64
CA TYR A 97 -14.27 1.31 -19.19
C TYR A 97 -15.19 1.53 -17.97
N TYR A 98 -14.80 2.47 -17.09
CA TYR A 98 -15.69 3.02 -16.07
C TYR A 98 -15.77 4.55 -16.26
N PRO A 99 -16.82 5.06 -16.92
CA PRO A 99 -16.93 6.47 -17.20
C PRO A 99 -17.15 7.27 -15.92
N MET A 100 -16.66 8.51 -15.93
CA MET A 100 -16.86 9.46 -14.84
C MET A 100 -18.21 10.15 -15.02
N GLU A 101 -19.07 10.14 -14.00
CA GLU A 101 -20.47 10.60 -14.16
C GLU A 101 -20.75 12.05 -13.76
N VAL A 102 -19.72 12.80 -13.37
CA VAL A 102 -19.83 14.23 -13.02
C VAL A 102 -18.75 15.00 -13.74
N GLU A 103 -18.92 16.31 -13.86
CA GLU A 103 -17.92 17.20 -14.46
C GLU A 103 -16.56 17.10 -13.75
N GLU A 104 -15.47 17.20 -14.52
CA GLU A 104 -14.09 17.09 -14.02
C GLU A 104 -13.82 18.05 -12.87
N GLY A 105 -14.27 19.31 -12.97
CA GLY A 105 -14.08 20.31 -11.92
C GLY A 105 -14.72 19.91 -10.59
N VAL A 106 -15.98 19.46 -10.61
CA VAL A 106 -16.71 19.02 -9.41
C VAL A 106 -15.98 17.88 -8.71
N TYR A 107 -15.48 16.91 -9.48
CA TYR A 107 -14.74 15.77 -8.95
C TYR A 107 -13.35 16.15 -8.42
N ILE A 108 -12.54 16.80 -9.26
CA ILE A 108 -11.15 17.10 -8.96
C ILE A 108 -11.02 18.09 -7.82
N ASP A 109 -11.93 19.06 -7.69
CA ASP A 109 -11.90 20.02 -6.60
C ASP A 109 -12.04 19.33 -5.25
N TYR A 110 -13.08 18.51 -5.09
CA TYR A 110 -13.30 17.77 -3.84
C TYR A 110 -12.09 16.92 -3.46
N VAL A 111 -11.62 16.12 -4.43
CA VAL A 111 -10.55 15.17 -4.18
C VAL A 111 -9.23 15.88 -3.91
N LEU A 112 -8.83 16.86 -4.73
CA LEU A 112 -7.54 17.50 -4.54
C LEU A 112 -7.51 18.32 -3.25
N PHE A 113 -8.57 19.07 -2.94
CA PHE A 113 -8.65 19.78 -1.66
C PHE A 113 -8.65 18.82 -0.47
N GLY A 114 -9.36 17.69 -0.55
CA GLY A 114 -9.32 16.63 0.46
C GLY A 114 -7.94 15.98 0.60
N ILE A 115 -7.23 15.74 -0.51
CA ILE A 115 -5.84 15.25 -0.50
C ILE A 115 -4.92 16.26 0.17
N VAL A 116 -5.00 17.54 -0.20
CA VAL A 116 -4.20 18.61 0.41
C VAL A 116 -4.48 18.73 1.91
N ALA A 117 -5.75 18.70 2.31
CA ALA A 117 -6.15 18.69 3.72
C ALA A 117 -5.55 17.48 4.47
N SER A 118 -5.63 16.29 3.88
CA SER A 118 -5.00 15.08 4.42
C SER A 118 -3.48 15.20 4.52
N ILE A 119 -2.80 15.78 3.52
CA ILE A 119 -1.36 16.06 3.57
C ILE A 119 -1.04 17.00 4.74
N ILE A 120 -1.81 18.08 4.92
CA ILE A 120 -1.59 19.02 6.04
C ILE A 120 -1.70 18.27 7.38
N GLY A 121 -2.75 17.47 7.59
CA GLY A 121 -2.90 16.65 8.80
C GLY A 121 -1.76 15.63 8.98
N LEU A 122 -1.36 14.97 7.89
CA LEU A 122 -0.34 13.92 7.86
C LEU A 122 1.06 14.44 8.22
N TYR A 123 1.34 15.70 7.88
CA TYR A 123 2.62 16.36 8.14
C TYR A 123 2.58 17.39 9.28
N LEU A 124 1.43 17.62 9.92
CA LEU A 124 1.28 18.58 11.01
C LEU A 124 2.30 18.30 12.12
N LYS A 125 3.08 19.32 12.51
CA LYS A 125 4.13 19.20 13.53
C LYS A 125 3.57 19.42 14.95
N ALA A 126 3.04 18.37 15.57
CA ALA A 126 2.57 18.43 16.96
C ALA A 126 3.67 18.26 18.04
N ASN A 127 4.91 17.89 17.68
CA ASN A 127 6.02 17.72 18.66
C ASN A 127 7.38 18.07 18.00
N PRO A 128 8.22 18.94 18.60
CA PRO A 128 9.46 19.45 17.96
C PRO A 128 10.66 18.49 17.98
N ARG A 129 10.58 17.32 18.64
CA ARG A 129 11.71 16.37 18.65
C ARG A 129 11.94 15.80 17.24
N LYS A 130 13.05 16.17 16.60
CA LYS A 130 13.47 15.60 15.31
C LYS A 130 13.75 14.10 15.49
N THR A 131 12.98 13.27 14.79
CA THR A 131 13.24 11.84 14.73
C THR A 131 14.52 11.58 13.95
N ASN A 132 15.56 11.07 14.61
CA ASN A 132 16.78 10.66 13.92
C ASN A 132 16.62 9.21 13.44
N VAL A 133 16.11 9.06 12.22
CA VAL A 133 15.84 7.74 11.62
C VAL A 133 17.11 6.94 11.40
N THR A 134 18.21 7.59 11.01
CA THR A 134 19.53 6.95 10.86
C THR A 134 19.98 6.29 12.15
N ALA A 135 19.86 6.98 13.29
CA ALA A 135 20.21 6.42 14.60
C ALA A 135 19.33 5.22 14.99
N ILE A 136 18.06 5.18 14.58
CA ILE A 136 17.18 4.00 14.79
C ILE A 136 17.70 2.83 13.97
N ILE A 137 18.04 3.07 12.70
CA ILE A 137 18.54 2.04 11.78
C ILE A 137 19.84 1.43 12.30
N ASP A 138 20.78 2.26 12.75
CA ASP A 138 22.04 1.78 13.29
C ASP A 138 21.82 0.86 14.51
N LYS A 139 20.89 1.23 15.40
CA LYS A 139 20.51 0.36 16.53
C LYS A 139 19.89 -0.97 16.08
N ILE A 140 19.10 -0.97 15.00
CA ILE A 140 18.56 -2.20 14.40
C ILE A 140 19.71 -3.04 13.83
N ARG A 141 20.62 -2.44 13.06
CA ARG A 141 21.79 -3.10 12.44
C ARG A 141 22.78 -3.65 13.47
N MET A 142 22.85 -3.07 14.66
CA MET A 142 23.67 -3.55 15.78
C MET A 142 23.05 -4.75 16.49
N SER A 143 21.73 -4.94 16.41
CA SER A 143 21.00 -6.00 17.13
C SER A 143 20.94 -7.34 16.37
N ARG A 144 21.98 -7.68 15.59
CA ARG A 144 21.98 -8.76 14.58
C ARG A 144 21.55 -10.13 15.09
N VAL A 145 22.06 -10.53 16.27
CA VAL A 145 21.76 -11.84 16.86
C VAL A 145 20.31 -11.93 17.36
N LYS A 146 19.82 -10.85 17.99
CA LYS A 146 18.43 -10.75 18.43
C LYS A 146 17.47 -10.76 17.24
N ASN A 147 17.82 -10.01 16.18
CA ASN A 147 17.06 -9.98 14.94
C ASN A 147 17.00 -11.36 14.29
N ASN A 148 18.09 -12.13 14.30
CA ASN A 148 18.07 -13.49 13.76
C ASN A 148 17.07 -14.39 14.51
N LYS A 149 17.15 -14.42 15.84
CA LYS A 149 16.26 -15.25 16.67
C LYS A 149 14.79 -14.88 16.47
N LEU A 150 14.47 -13.59 16.61
CA LEU A 150 13.11 -13.09 16.43
C LEU A 150 12.61 -13.30 14.99
N GLY A 151 13.45 -13.04 14.00
CA GLY A 151 13.11 -13.20 12.59
C GLY A 151 12.73 -14.62 12.24
N ILE A 152 13.53 -15.61 12.66
CA ILE A 152 13.22 -17.03 12.46
C ILE A 152 11.92 -17.42 13.18
N SER A 153 11.74 -17.02 14.44
CA SER A 153 10.51 -17.31 15.19
C SER A 153 9.26 -16.76 14.48
N LEU A 154 9.31 -15.53 13.99
CA LEU A 154 8.20 -14.90 13.27
C LEU A 154 7.91 -15.58 11.92
N ILE A 155 8.96 -16.03 11.21
CA ILE A 155 8.79 -16.81 9.97
C ILE A 155 8.06 -18.12 10.26
N PHE A 156 8.47 -18.87 11.29
CA PHE A 156 7.80 -20.12 11.65
C PHE A 156 6.36 -19.90 12.12
N ILE A 157 6.09 -18.90 12.97
CA ILE A 157 4.72 -18.55 13.38
C ILE A 157 3.88 -18.18 12.15
N GLY A 158 4.45 -17.44 11.21
CA GLY A 158 3.78 -17.03 9.97
C GLY A 158 3.43 -18.20 9.06
N PHE A 159 4.36 -19.12 8.82
CA PHE A 159 4.06 -20.32 8.03
C PHE A 159 3.09 -21.25 8.73
N ALA A 160 3.25 -21.50 10.04
CA ALA A 160 2.30 -22.31 10.80
C ALA A 160 0.88 -21.73 10.73
N SER A 161 0.74 -20.42 10.92
CA SER A 161 -0.56 -19.74 10.83
C SER A 161 -1.15 -19.78 9.43
N PHE A 162 -0.31 -19.75 8.38
CA PHE A 162 -0.75 -19.90 7.00
C PHE A 162 -1.36 -21.27 6.73
N PHE A 163 -0.71 -22.36 7.17
CA PHE A 163 -1.22 -23.72 6.98
C PHE A 163 -2.46 -24.01 7.83
N ILE A 164 -2.59 -23.38 8.99
CA ILE A 164 -3.75 -23.51 9.87
C ILE A 164 -4.97 -22.71 9.34
N LEU A 165 -4.73 -21.61 8.60
CA LEU A 165 -5.76 -20.67 8.15
C LEU A 165 -7.00 -21.32 7.50
N PRO A 166 -6.89 -22.33 6.60
CA PRO A 166 -8.05 -22.92 5.94
C PRO A 166 -8.99 -23.69 6.89
N ILE A 167 -8.50 -24.12 8.05
CA ILE A 167 -9.23 -24.98 9.01
C ILE A 167 -9.88 -24.13 10.12
N VAL A 168 -9.48 -22.87 10.24
CA VAL A 168 -9.90 -21.97 11.30
C VAL A 168 -11.29 -21.39 11.02
N PRO A 169 -12.18 -21.25 12.04
CA PRO A 169 -13.48 -20.63 11.88
C PRO A 169 -13.41 -19.18 11.34
N ALA A 170 -14.41 -18.78 10.56
CA ALA A 170 -14.47 -17.44 9.93
C ALA A 170 -14.34 -16.27 10.92
N SER A 171 -14.70 -16.46 12.20
CA SER A 171 -14.59 -15.45 13.25
C SER A 171 -13.14 -15.07 13.59
N VAL A 172 -12.20 -16.00 13.45
CA VAL A 172 -10.78 -15.86 13.82
C VAL A 172 -9.84 -15.92 12.61
N GLN A 173 -10.34 -16.24 11.41
CA GLN A 173 -9.56 -16.26 10.17
C GLN A 173 -8.75 -14.97 9.94
N PHE A 174 -9.33 -13.79 10.17
CA PHE A 174 -8.59 -12.54 9.99
C PHE A 174 -7.40 -12.40 10.96
N PHE A 175 -7.51 -12.93 12.18
CA PHE A 175 -6.38 -12.95 13.12
C PHE A 175 -5.27 -13.88 12.63
N PHE A 176 -5.61 -15.07 12.15
CA PHE A 176 -4.64 -15.99 11.53
C PHE A 176 -4.04 -15.44 10.23
N LEU A 177 -4.78 -14.64 9.46
CA LEU A 177 -4.26 -13.91 8.31
C LEU A 177 -3.21 -12.87 8.75
N LEU A 178 -3.44 -12.15 9.84
CA LEU A 178 -2.43 -11.25 10.41
C LEU A 178 -1.20 -12.00 10.92
N LEU A 179 -1.39 -13.15 11.58
CA LEU A 179 -0.28 -13.99 12.02
C LEU A 179 0.50 -14.57 10.84
N SER A 180 -0.17 -14.97 9.75
CA SER A 180 0.52 -15.51 8.57
C SER A 180 1.43 -14.47 7.91
N ASN A 181 1.01 -13.20 7.91
CA ASN A 181 1.81 -12.07 7.45
C ASN A 181 3.07 -11.80 8.30
N LEU A 182 3.21 -12.41 9.49
CA LEU A 182 4.43 -12.31 10.29
C LEU A 182 5.64 -12.92 9.58
N ARG A 183 5.46 -13.80 8.59
CA ARG A 183 6.57 -14.31 7.78
C ARG A 183 7.33 -13.21 7.03
N PHE A 184 6.64 -12.17 6.58
CA PHE A 184 7.26 -11.03 5.92
C PHE A 184 8.02 -10.16 6.92
N ILE A 185 7.42 -9.90 8.08
CA ILE A 185 8.08 -9.15 9.15
C ILE A 185 9.30 -9.90 9.66
N GLY A 186 9.19 -11.21 9.89
CA GLY A 186 10.31 -12.07 10.25
C GLY A 186 11.44 -12.01 9.23
N LEU A 187 11.11 -12.00 7.93
CA LEU A 187 12.11 -11.78 6.88
C LEU A 187 12.77 -10.40 6.99
N PHE A 188 12.01 -9.34 7.27
CA PHE A 188 12.59 -8.01 7.47
C PHE A 188 13.63 -8.03 8.60
N TYR A 189 13.36 -8.72 9.71
CA TYR A 189 14.35 -8.94 10.76
C TYR A 189 15.58 -9.73 10.27
N ILE A 190 15.39 -10.78 9.48
CA ILE A 190 16.49 -11.58 8.90
C ILE A 190 17.39 -10.73 8.00
N VAL A 191 16.83 -9.80 7.22
CA VAL A 191 17.60 -8.87 6.38
C VAL A 191 18.57 -8.02 7.21
N PHE A 192 18.20 -7.63 8.43
CA PHE A 192 19.04 -6.89 9.38
C PHE A 192 19.80 -7.80 10.38
N SER A 193 19.90 -9.10 10.11
CA SER A 193 20.55 -10.07 11.00
C SER A 193 21.94 -10.51 10.50
N ASN A 194 22.62 -11.36 11.26
CA ASN A 194 23.87 -12.02 10.87
C ASN A 194 23.65 -13.41 10.23
N ASN A 195 22.42 -13.71 9.78
CA ASN A 195 22.09 -15.02 9.22
C ASN A 195 22.77 -15.23 7.87
N ARG A 196 23.63 -16.26 7.78
CA ARG A 196 24.32 -16.64 6.53
C ARG A 196 23.35 -17.07 5.42
N TYR A 197 22.16 -17.52 5.78
CA TYR A 197 21.13 -18.04 4.88
C TYR A 197 20.00 -17.03 4.59
N ARG A 198 20.25 -15.74 4.79
CA ARG A 198 19.26 -14.67 4.53
C ARG A 198 18.60 -14.75 3.15
N LEU A 199 19.36 -15.15 2.11
CA LEU A 199 18.85 -15.27 0.75
C LEU A 199 17.91 -16.48 0.60
N ILE A 200 18.22 -17.60 1.26
CA ILE A 200 17.35 -18.77 1.29
C ILE A 200 16.04 -18.43 1.99
N TRP A 201 16.08 -17.73 3.14
CA TRP A 201 14.85 -17.27 3.79
C TRP A 201 14.02 -16.32 2.92
N LEU A 202 14.68 -15.45 2.16
CA LEU A 202 14.01 -14.57 1.19
C LEU A 202 13.31 -15.41 0.10
N LEU A 203 14.00 -16.38 -0.49
CA LEU A 203 13.44 -17.28 -1.50
C LEU A 203 12.30 -18.13 -0.93
N ILE A 204 12.43 -18.66 0.28
CA ILE A 204 11.36 -19.44 0.92
C ILE A 204 10.13 -18.57 1.14
N VAL A 205 10.27 -17.38 1.73
CA VAL A 205 9.13 -16.51 2.05
C VAL A 205 8.50 -15.90 0.80
N TYR A 206 9.27 -15.24 -0.05
CA TYR A 206 8.73 -14.57 -1.24
C TYR A 206 8.49 -15.51 -2.42
N GLY A 207 9.29 -16.56 -2.57
CA GLY A 207 9.08 -17.57 -3.61
C GLY A 207 7.82 -18.39 -3.37
N SER A 208 7.61 -18.90 -2.14
CA SER A 208 6.35 -19.58 -1.80
C SER A 208 5.15 -18.62 -1.89
N PHE A 209 5.33 -17.36 -1.49
CA PHE A 209 4.26 -16.36 -1.61
C PHE A 209 3.91 -16.05 -3.07
N ALA A 210 4.90 -15.84 -3.93
CA ALA A 210 4.69 -15.62 -5.36
C ALA A 210 4.02 -16.83 -6.03
N TYR A 211 4.48 -18.04 -5.72
CA TYR A 211 3.88 -19.28 -6.21
C TYR A 211 2.39 -19.38 -5.87
N ASN A 212 2.02 -19.08 -4.62
CA ASN A 212 0.62 -19.07 -4.18
C ASN A 212 -0.19 -17.96 -4.88
N ILE A 213 0.34 -16.73 -4.95
CA ILE A 213 -0.37 -15.60 -5.55
C ILE A 213 -0.60 -15.78 -7.05
N ILE A 214 0.35 -16.39 -7.77
CA ILE A 214 0.15 -16.76 -9.17
C ILE A 214 -1.02 -17.73 -9.28
N GLY A 215 -1.00 -18.83 -8.51
CA GLY A 215 -2.10 -19.82 -8.53
C GLY A 215 -3.47 -19.26 -8.11
N GLU A 216 -3.49 -18.27 -7.22
CA GLU A 216 -4.71 -17.54 -6.85
C GLU A 216 -5.12 -16.51 -7.90
N GLY A 217 -4.21 -15.99 -8.74
CA GLY A 217 -4.47 -14.90 -9.67
C GLY A 217 -4.71 -13.52 -9.03
N LEU A 218 -4.43 -13.35 -7.73
CA LEU A 218 -4.68 -12.11 -6.95
C LEU A 218 -3.40 -11.27 -6.72
N PHE A 219 -2.79 -10.79 -7.82
CA PHE A 219 -1.47 -10.14 -7.83
C PHE A 219 -1.28 -8.87 -7.00
N ILE A 220 -2.35 -8.21 -6.54
CA ILE A 220 -2.24 -6.94 -5.77
C ILE A 220 -1.39 -7.11 -4.50
N ASN A 221 -1.50 -8.27 -3.84
CA ASN A 221 -0.73 -8.56 -2.63
C ASN A 221 0.77 -8.73 -2.95
N LEU A 222 1.11 -9.27 -4.12
CA LEU A 222 2.51 -9.41 -4.57
C LEU A 222 3.16 -8.05 -4.75
N PHE A 223 2.47 -7.11 -5.42
CA PHE A 223 3.00 -5.75 -5.63
C PHE A 223 3.17 -4.99 -4.31
N ILE A 224 2.20 -5.10 -3.40
CA ILE A 224 2.28 -4.43 -2.09
C ILE A 224 3.43 -4.98 -1.24
N TRP A 225 3.52 -6.31 -1.07
CA TRP A 225 4.61 -6.90 -0.28
C TRP A 225 5.95 -6.78 -0.98
N GLY A 226 5.99 -6.75 -2.32
CA GLY A 226 7.18 -6.44 -3.11
C GLY A 226 7.66 -5.01 -2.89
N LEU A 227 6.75 -4.04 -2.86
CA LEU A 227 7.05 -2.65 -2.53
C LEU A 227 7.61 -2.51 -1.11
N PHE A 228 7.03 -3.22 -0.14
CA PHE A 228 7.55 -3.25 1.23
C PHE A 228 8.94 -3.89 1.31
N LEU A 229 9.18 -4.98 0.58
CA LEU A 229 10.53 -5.56 0.47
C LEU A 229 11.50 -4.53 -0.13
N PHE A 230 11.12 -3.86 -1.21
CA PHE A 230 11.94 -2.83 -1.84
C PHE A 230 12.28 -1.68 -0.88
N ILE A 231 11.33 -1.21 -0.08
CA ILE A 231 11.58 -0.24 0.99
C ILE A 231 12.64 -0.77 1.95
N ILE A 232 12.46 -1.98 2.48
CA ILE A 232 13.36 -2.59 3.46
C ILE A 232 14.77 -2.87 2.89
N LEU A 233 14.88 -3.33 1.65
CA LEU A 233 16.16 -3.55 0.98
C LEU A 233 16.88 -2.24 0.71
N SER A 234 16.14 -1.20 0.29
CA SER A 234 16.70 0.15 0.12
C SER A 234 17.28 0.68 1.43
N PHE A 235 16.66 0.35 2.58
CA PHE A 235 17.19 0.65 3.91
C PHE A 235 18.46 -0.10 4.26
N GLN A 236 18.49 -1.41 4.01
CA GLN A 236 19.61 -2.23 4.44
C GLN A 236 20.85 -2.01 3.57
N TYR A 237 20.66 -1.84 2.26
CA TYR A 237 21.75 -1.79 1.28
C TYR A 237 22.06 -0.38 0.77
N GLU A 238 21.33 0.64 1.23
CA GLU A 238 21.61 2.06 0.92
C GLU A 238 21.75 2.31 -0.59
N PHE A 239 20.76 1.84 -1.37
CA PHE A 239 20.78 1.94 -2.82
C PHE A 239 20.92 3.39 -3.30
N ARG A 240 21.75 3.59 -4.33
CA ARG A 240 21.89 4.88 -5.01
C ARG A 240 20.55 5.33 -5.61
N TYR A 241 20.34 6.63 -5.74
CA TYR A 241 19.09 7.20 -6.27
C TYR A 241 18.66 6.60 -7.61
N GLY A 242 19.58 6.48 -8.58
CA GLY A 242 19.25 5.88 -9.88
C GLY A 242 18.77 4.43 -9.81
N ILE A 243 19.32 3.62 -8.89
CA ILE A 243 18.86 2.25 -8.66
C ILE A 243 17.46 2.24 -8.05
N ARG A 244 17.21 3.11 -7.06
CA ARG A 244 15.88 3.25 -6.45
C ARG A 244 14.84 3.66 -7.49
N LEU A 245 15.16 4.62 -8.34
CA LEU A 245 14.29 5.08 -9.43
C LEU A 245 14.05 3.96 -10.45
N GLY A 246 15.09 3.28 -10.90
CA GLY A 246 14.99 2.17 -11.85
C GLY A 246 14.13 1.02 -11.33
N LEU A 247 14.30 0.62 -10.06
CA LEU A 247 13.48 -0.42 -9.43
C LEU A 247 12.03 0.01 -9.22
N PHE A 248 11.78 1.29 -8.92
CA PHE A 248 10.42 1.82 -8.80
C PHE A 248 9.70 1.79 -10.15
N ILE A 249 10.36 2.25 -11.22
CA ILE A 249 9.81 2.23 -12.58
C ILE A 249 9.61 0.79 -13.05
N SER A 250 10.58 -0.11 -12.85
CA SER A 250 10.45 -1.51 -13.26
C SER A 250 9.31 -2.22 -12.52
N GLY A 251 9.09 -1.93 -11.23
CA GLY A 251 7.94 -2.45 -10.50
C GLY A 251 6.61 -2.03 -11.11
N PHE A 252 6.49 -0.79 -11.58
CA PHE A 252 5.30 -0.31 -12.28
C PHE A 252 5.12 -0.98 -13.64
N LEU A 253 6.21 -1.13 -14.42
CA LEU A 253 6.18 -1.82 -15.72
C LEU A 253 5.80 -3.29 -15.58
N ILE A 254 6.30 -4.01 -14.58
CA ILE A 254 5.92 -5.39 -14.29
C ILE A 254 4.44 -5.46 -13.91
N ALA A 255 3.94 -4.52 -13.10
CA ALA A 255 2.53 -4.48 -12.73
C ALA A 255 1.62 -4.21 -13.93
N PHE A 256 2.03 -3.31 -14.83
CA PHE A 256 1.36 -3.06 -16.10
C PHE A 256 1.36 -4.31 -16.98
N PHE A 257 2.53 -4.94 -17.19
CA PHE A 257 2.68 -6.15 -17.98
C PHE A 257 1.79 -7.30 -17.48
N VAL A 258 1.81 -7.60 -16.18
CA VAL A 258 0.92 -8.63 -15.63
C VAL A 258 -0.55 -8.28 -15.85
N GLN A 259 -0.92 -7.00 -15.83
CA GLN A 259 -2.30 -6.57 -16.00
C GLN A 259 -2.84 -6.75 -17.42
N THR A 260 -1.99 -6.89 -18.45
CA THR A 260 -2.43 -7.04 -19.85
C THR A 260 -3.06 -8.41 -20.13
N PHE A 261 -2.58 -9.49 -19.49
CA PHE A 261 -3.09 -10.86 -19.73
C PHE A 261 -3.78 -11.47 -18.50
N LYS A 262 -3.72 -10.82 -17.33
CA LYS A 262 -4.31 -11.33 -16.07
C LYS A 262 -5.80 -11.64 -16.14
N GLU A 263 -6.56 -10.92 -16.94
CA GLU A 263 -7.99 -11.21 -17.11
C GLU A 263 -8.19 -12.55 -17.80
N ASP A 264 -7.47 -12.80 -18.89
CA ASP A 264 -7.55 -14.05 -19.65
C ASP A 264 -6.99 -15.22 -18.85
N TYR A 265 -5.89 -15.00 -18.13
CA TYR A 265 -5.37 -15.98 -17.16
C TYR A 265 -6.44 -16.40 -16.15
N ARG A 266 -7.19 -15.44 -15.57
CA ARG A 266 -8.25 -15.75 -14.60
C ARG A 266 -9.44 -16.47 -15.21
N LYS A 267 -9.77 -16.22 -16.48
CA LYS A 267 -10.81 -17.01 -17.16
C LYS A 267 -10.43 -18.48 -17.15
N VAL A 268 -9.17 -18.78 -17.48
CA VAL A 268 -8.66 -20.15 -17.50
C VAL A 268 -8.63 -20.75 -16.09
N VAL A 269 -8.02 -20.07 -15.11
CA VAL A 269 -7.76 -20.69 -13.78
C VAL A 269 -8.90 -20.63 -12.77
N TRP A 270 -9.92 -19.78 -12.98
CA TRP A 270 -11.07 -19.65 -12.08
C TRP A 270 -12.38 -20.10 -12.71
N LYS A 271 -12.58 -19.85 -14.00
CA LYS A 271 -13.85 -20.12 -14.67
C LYS A 271 -13.79 -21.36 -15.56
N GLU A 272 -12.59 -21.92 -15.78
CA GLU A 272 -12.37 -22.98 -16.77
C GLU A 272 -12.86 -22.55 -18.17
N GLU A 273 -12.75 -21.25 -18.45
CA GLU A 273 -13.14 -20.60 -19.70
C GLU A 273 -11.89 -20.03 -20.41
N GLY A 274 -11.94 -19.88 -21.72
CA GLY A 274 -10.82 -19.35 -22.51
C GLY A 274 -10.19 -20.40 -23.42
N GLU A 275 -8.89 -20.29 -23.64
CA GLU A 275 -8.17 -21.16 -24.57
C GLU A 275 -8.23 -22.62 -24.13
N GLN A 276 -8.81 -23.44 -25.00
CA GLN A 276 -9.20 -24.81 -24.68
C GLN A 276 -8.00 -25.70 -24.34
N GLU A 277 -6.82 -25.39 -24.87
CA GLU A 277 -5.59 -26.13 -24.57
C GLU A 277 -5.17 -25.95 -23.10
N TYR A 278 -5.17 -24.72 -22.60
CA TYR A 278 -4.84 -24.45 -21.19
C TYR A 278 -5.87 -25.05 -20.23
N VAL A 279 -7.16 -24.93 -20.55
CA VAL A 279 -8.22 -25.51 -19.69
C VAL A 279 -8.08 -27.05 -19.63
N LYS A 280 -7.91 -27.71 -20.78
CA LYS A 280 -7.78 -29.18 -20.84
C LYS A 280 -6.51 -29.67 -20.14
N SER A 281 -5.38 -28.98 -20.31
CA SER A 281 -4.11 -29.36 -19.68
C SER A 281 -4.15 -29.20 -18.15
N LEU A 282 -4.85 -28.18 -17.63
CA LEU A 282 -5.12 -28.04 -16.20
C LEU A 282 -6.03 -29.17 -15.68
N GLN A 283 -7.12 -29.49 -16.40
CA GLN A 283 -8.06 -30.56 -16.01
C GLN A 283 -7.41 -31.94 -15.99
N LYS A 284 -6.49 -32.21 -16.93
CA LYS A 284 -5.71 -33.45 -16.98
C LYS A 284 -4.54 -33.50 -15.98
N GLY A 285 -4.23 -32.38 -15.32
CA GLY A 285 -3.07 -32.25 -14.43
C GLY A 285 -1.72 -32.26 -15.17
N GLU A 286 -1.72 -32.02 -16.48
CA GLU A 286 -0.51 -31.94 -17.31
C GLU A 286 0.26 -30.64 -17.02
N LYS A 287 -0.47 -29.56 -16.71
CA LYS A 287 0.08 -28.25 -16.35
C LYS A 287 -0.45 -27.80 -14.99
N THR A 288 0.37 -27.05 -14.25
CA THR A 288 -0.07 -26.30 -13.07
C THR A 288 -0.57 -24.91 -13.45
N LYS A 289 -1.29 -24.24 -12.55
CA LYS A 289 -1.71 -22.85 -12.74
C LYS A 289 -0.52 -21.90 -12.93
N GLN A 290 0.64 -22.26 -12.39
CA GLN A 290 1.87 -21.50 -12.53
C GLN A 290 2.51 -21.69 -13.91
N ASP A 291 2.45 -22.90 -14.47
CA ASP A 291 2.95 -23.18 -15.82
C ASP A 291 2.15 -22.38 -16.86
N VAL A 292 0.82 -22.43 -16.78
CA VAL A 292 -0.09 -21.63 -17.63
C VAL A 292 0.22 -20.13 -17.52
N PHE A 293 0.50 -19.62 -16.32
CA PHE A 293 0.86 -18.22 -16.15
C PHE A 293 2.16 -17.86 -16.87
N LEU A 294 3.18 -18.72 -16.78
CA LEU A 294 4.49 -18.50 -17.41
C LEU A 294 4.39 -18.56 -18.94
N GLU A 295 3.59 -19.47 -19.47
CA GLU A 295 3.36 -19.60 -20.92
C GLU A 295 2.61 -18.38 -21.47
N MET A 296 1.49 -17.99 -20.85
CA MET A 296 0.76 -16.78 -21.26
C MET A 296 1.60 -15.51 -21.12
N ALA A 297 2.46 -15.44 -20.10
CA ALA A 297 3.41 -14.33 -19.98
C ALA A 297 4.45 -14.35 -21.10
N ALA A 298 4.96 -15.53 -21.49
CA ALA A 298 5.93 -15.65 -22.58
C ALA A 298 5.29 -15.28 -23.93
N GLU A 299 4.06 -15.72 -24.19
CA GLU A 299 3.28 -15.35 -25.37
C GLU A 299 3.06 -13.85 -25.44
N ARG A 300 2.55 -13.25 -24.35
CA ARG A 300 2.31 -11.80 -24.30
C ARG A 300 3.60 -10.97 -24.38
N ALA A 301 4.75 -11.51 -23.97
CA ALA A 301 6.04 -10.84 -24.14
C ALA A 301 6.57 -10.94 -25.59
N GLY A 302 6.17 -11.98 -26.33
CA GLY A 302 6.52 -12.16 -27.74
C GLY A 302 5.70 -11.28 -28.69
N ASP A 303 4.46 -10.94 -28.30
CA ASP A 303 3.59 -10.04 -29.06
C ASP A 303 3.61 -8.62 -28.48
N THR A 304 4.50 -7.77 -29.01
CA THR A 304 4.62 -6.39 -28.55
C THR A 304 3.45 -5.49 -28.95
N GLU A 305 2.69 -5.83 -30.00
CA GLU A 305 1.58 -4.98 -30.47
C GLU A 305 0.39 -5.08 -29.51
N GLU A 306 0.07 -6.28 -29.02
CA GLU A 306 -0.97 -6.48 -28.01
C GLU A 306 -0.70 -5.72 -26.69
N ILE A 307 0.56 -5.54 -26.30
CA ILE A 307 0.93 -4.84 -25.04
C ILE A 307 0.48 -3.37 -25.06
N TYR A 308 0.58 -2.71 -26.21
CA TYR A 308 0.31 -1.27 -26.35
C TYR A 308 -1.09 -0.95 -26.86
N GLU A 309 -1.96 -1.95 -26.96
CA GLU A 309 -3.34 -1.72 -27.36
C GLU A 309 -4.04 -0.70 -26.46
N TYR A 310 -4.80 0.19 -27.12
CA TYR A 310 -5.67 1.16 -26.46
C TYR A 310 -6.61 0.49 -25.44
N SER A 311 -7.10 -0.71 -25.76
CA SER A 311 -7.97 -1.52 -24.91
C SER A 311 -7.30 -1.88 -23.57
N ASN A 312 -6.03 -2.30 -23.62
CA ASN A 312 -5.25 -2.73 -22.46
C ASN A 312 -4.87 -1.54 -21.58
N LEU A 313 -4.51 -0.40 -22.19
CA LEU A 313 -4.28 0.84 -21.47
C LEU A 313 -5.56 1.33 -20.76
N ASN A 314 -6.71 1.32 -21.44
CA ASN A 314 -8.00 1.72 -20.86
C ASN A 314 -8.37 0.83 -19.67
N LYS A 315 -8.27 -0.49 -19.82
CA LYS A 315 -8.49 -1.45 -18.72
C LYS A 315 -7.53 -1.20 -17.55
N PHE A 316 -6.25 -0.96 -17.82
CA PHE A 316 -5.26 -0.68 -16.78
C PHE A 316 -5.61 0.59 -16.00
N ILE A 317 -5.91 1.69 -16.70
CA ILE A 317 -6.30 2.95 -16.08
C ILE A 317 -7.61 2.79 -15.30
N ALA A 318 -8.61 2.11 -15.84
CA ALA A 318 -9.87 1.84 -15.16
C ALA A 318 -9.71 1.01 -13.87
N ARG A 319 -8.67 0.16 -13.77
CA ARG A 319 -8.37 -0.60 -12.55
C ARG A 319 -7.71 0.24 -11.47
N ILE A 320 -6.92 1.24 -11.86
CA ILE A 320 -6.28 2.18 -10.92
C ILE A 320 -7.27 3.28 -10.51
N ASN A 321 -8.12 3.72 -11.44
CA ASN A 321 -9.11 4.75 -11.24
C ASN A 321 -10.12 4.32 -10.16
N GLN A 322 -10.09 5.00 -9.01
CA GLN A 322 -11.10 4.86 -7.96
C GLN A 322 -12.13 6.00 -7.98
N GLY A 323 -11.92 7.00 -8.85
CA GLY A 323 -12.76 8.17 -8.97
C GLY A 323 -14.14 7.89 -9.52
N TRP A 324 -14.29 6.92 -10.44
CA TRP A 324 -15.60 6.58 -11.02
C TRP A 324 -16.63 6.21 -9.93
N ILE A 325 -16.21 5.48 -8.89
CA ILE A 325 -17.06 5.14 -7.73
C ILE A 325 -17.55 6.41 -7.04
N LEU A 326 -16.64 7.36 -6.80
CA LEU A 326 -16.96 8.60 -6.11
C LEU A 326 -17.88 9.51 -6.94
N THR A 327 -17.76 9.48 -8.28
CA THR A 327 -18.71 10.21 -9.15
C THR A 327 -20.14 9.68 -9.04
N HIS A 328 -20.31 8.35 -8.92
CA HIS A 328 -21.62 7.77 -8.63
C HIS A 328 -22.14 8.20 -7.24
N VAL A 329 -21.24 8.29 -6.25
CA VAL A 329 -21.62 8.80 -4.92
C VAL A 329 -22.14 10.23 -5.00
N PHE A 330 -21.50 11.11 -5.76
CA PHE A 330 -21.94 12.51 -5.90
C PHE A 330 -23.29 12.63 -6.61
N ASN A 331 -23.55 11.77 -7.58
CA ASN A 331 -24.85 11.74 -8.26
C ASN A 331 -25.97 11.17 -7.38
N HIS A 332 -25.63 10.24 -6.48
CA HIS A 332 -26.60 9.57 -5.64
C HIS A 332 -26.87 10.29 -4.30
N VAL A 333 -25.85 10.89 -3.69
CA VAL A 333 -25.92 11.59 -2.40
C VAL A 333 -25.71 13.08 -2.64
N PRO A 334 -26.61 13.98 -2.21
CA PRO A 334 -27.78 13.73 -1.35
C PRO A 334 -29.09 13.44 -2.10
N SER A 335 -29.07 13.38 -3.44
CA SER A 335 -30.28 13.39 -4.28
C SER A 335 -31.23 12.21 -4.07
N ARG A 336 -30.69 11.02 -3.78
CA ARG A 336 -31.43 9.75 -3.60
C ARG A 336 -31.23 9.16 -2.22
N GLU A 337 -30.06 9.38 -1.61
CA GLU A 337 -29.75 8.96 -0.25
C GLU A 337 -29.20 10.17 0.52
N PRO A 338 -29.75 10.52 1.70
CA PRO A 338 -29.30 11.69 2.45
C PRO A 338 -27.90 11.48 3.07
N PHE A 339 -27.25 12.59 3.42
CA PHE A 339 -26.02 12.53 4.22
C PHE A 339 -26.29 11.85 5.57
N THR A 340 -25.33 11.04 6.01
CA THR A 340 -25.42 10.28 7.27
C THR A 340 -25.05 11.11 8.51
N ASN A 341 -24.52 12.32 8.32
CA ASN A 341 -24.20 13.29 9.37
C ASN A 341 -23.33 12.73 10.51
N GLY A 342 -22.37 11.86 10.17
CA GLY A 342 -21.43 11.26 11.13
C GLY A 342 -21.92 9.97 11.79
N THR A 343 -23.18 9.57 11.59
CA THR A 343 -23.72 8.32 12.15
C THR A 343 -22.93 7.11 11.68
N LEU A 344 -22.65 7.05 10.37
CA LEU A 344 -21.87 5.97 9.76
C LEU A 344 -20.45 5.93 10.31
N LEU A 345 -19.83 7.09 10.52
CA LEU A 345 -18.49 7.18 11.11
C LEU A 345 -18.44 6.62 12.54
N ILE A 346 -19.42 6.98 13.39
CA ILE A 346 -19.50 6.48 14.77
C ILE A 346 -19.68 4.96 14.78
N GLU A 347 -20.55 4.46 13.90
CA GLU A 347 -20.77 3.03 13.72
C GLU A 347 -19.48 2.32 13.29
N ASP A 348 -18.71 2.89 12.36
CA ASP A 348 -17.43 2.33 11.91
C ASP A 348 -16.36 2.31 13.01
N ILE A 349 -16.33 3.33 13.88
CA ILE A 349 -15.44 3.36 15.05
C ILE A 349 -15.81 2.25 16.04
N SER A 350 -17.10 2.15 16.39
CA SER A 350 -17.61 1.09 17.27
C SER A 350 -17.35 -0.31 16.67
N ALA A 351 -17.52 -0.42 15.35
CA ALA A 351 -17.29 -1.62 14.55
C ALA A 351 -15.80 -1.95 14.33
N SER A 352 -14.87 -1.08 14.75
CA SER A 352 -13.45 -1.42 14.76
C SER A 352 -12.94 -1.80 16.15
N LEU A 353 -13.43 -1.15 17.21
CA LEU A 353 -12.88 -1.29 18.56
C LEU A 353 -13.48 -2.45 19.38
N ILE A 354 -14.78 -2.74 19.22
CA ILE A 354 -15.48 -3.71 20.09
C ILE A 354 -15.31 -5.17 19.59
N PRO A 355 -14.72 -6.10 20.36
CA PRO A 355 -14.63 -7.50 19.94
C PRO A 355 -15.99 -8.15 19.65
N ARG A 356 -16.04 -9.11 18.70
CA ARG A 356 -17.29 -9.78 18.28
C ARG A 356 -18.02 -10.52 19.40
N PHE A 357 -17.32 -10.99 20.44
CA PHE A 357 -17.97 -11.65 21.57
C PHE A 357 -18.77 -10.67 22.46
N LEU A 358 -18.42 -9.38 22.47
CA LEU A 358 -19.17 -8.33 23.17
C LEU A 358 -20.30 -7.75 22.32
N ASN A 359 -20.19 -7.82 20.99
CA ASN A 359 -21.23 -7.38 20.07
C ASN A 359 -21.33 -8.37 18.89
N PRO A 360 -22.17 -9.43 19.03
CA PRO A 360 -22.38 -10.43 17.97
C PRO A 360 -23.07 -9.84 16.74
N GLY A 361 -23.94 -8.83 16.91
CA GLY A 361 -24.65 -8.12 15.84
C GLY A 361 -23.84 -7.01 15.17
N LYS A 362 -22.52 -6.94 15.45
CA LYS A 362 -21.64 -5.90 14.94
C LYS A 362 -21.43 -6.04 13.44
N ARG A 363 -21.49 -4.89 12.74
CA ARG A 363 -21.22 -4.79 11.30
C ARG A 363 -19.90 -5.46 10.92
N THR A 364 -19.97 -6.27 9.87
CA THR A 364 -18.80 -6.92 9.28
C THR A 364 -18.13 -5.97 8.29
N SER A 365 -16.83 -5.76 8.43
CA SER A 365 -16.06 -4.96 7.47
C SER A 365 -15.82 -5.78 6.19
N GLY A 366 -16.30 -5.29 5.05
CA GLY A 366 -16.26 -6.03 3.78
C GLY A 366 -17.27 -7.19 3.73
N GLY A 367 -17.44 -7.81 2.57
CA GLY A 367 -18.46 -8.85 2.37
C GLY A 367 -19.81 -8.28 1.97
N GLU A 368 -20.90 -8.85 2.46
CA GLU A 368 -22.28 -8.47 2.14
C GLU A 368 -22.61 -7.03 2.55
N TYR A 369 -22.26 -6.64 3.78
CA TYR A 369 -22.42 -5.26 4.25
C TYR A 369 -21.68 -4.23 3.39
N GLY A 370 -20.46 -4.55 2.92
CA GLY A 370 -19.73 -3.68 2.00
C GLY A 370 -20.46 -3.50 0.67
N ARG A 371 -21.12 -4.58 0.18
CA ARG A 371 -21.95 -4.53 -1.05
C ARG A 371 -23.22 -3.71 -0.83
N GLU A 372 -23.87 -3.87 0.32
CA GLU A 372 -25.05 -3.07 0.70
C GLU A 372 -24.70 -1.59 0.81
N LYS A 373 -23.61 -1.26 1.51
CA LYS A 373 -23.12 0.11 1.64
C LYS A 373 -22.76 0.71 0.28
N PHE A 374 -22.07 -0.05 -0.57
CA PHE A 374 -21.76 0.37 -1.93
C PHE A 374 -23.03 0.67 -2.72
N MET A 375 -24.00 -0.23 -2.73
CA MET A 375 -25.28 -0.01 -3.42
C MET A 375 -26.03 1.20 -2.85
N ARG A 376 -26.14 1.31 -1.52
CA ARG A 376 -26.84 2.40 -0.84
C ARG A 376 -26.30 3.77 -1.23
N PHE A 377 -24.98 3.90 -1.38
CA PHE A 377 -24.37 5.21 -1.63
C PHE A 377 -23.99 5.47 -3.09
N THR A 378 -24.00 4.46 -3.97
CA THR A 378 -23.72 4.64 -5.41
C THR A 378 -24.95 4.41 -6.30
N GLY A 379 -25.98 3.74 -5.79
CA GLY A 379 -27.11 3.25 -6.58
C GLY A 379 -26.76 2.09 -7.51
N ARG A 380 -25.57 1.47 -7.39
CA ARG A 380 -25.09 0.43 -8.31
C ARG A 380 -25.07 -0.97 -7.67
N TYR A 381 -25.57 -1.95 -8.41
CA TYR A 381 -25.52 -3.36 -8.04
C TYR A 381 -24.18 -3.97 -8.45
N LEU A 382 -23.54 -4.67 -7.52
CA LEU A 382 -22.33 -5.43 -7.81
C LEU A 382 -22.67 -6.84 -8.27
N GLN A 383 -22.01 -7.31 -9.34
CA GLN A 383 -22.08 -8.71 -9.75
C GLN A 383 -21.73 -9.66 -8.60
N GLU A 384 -22.28 -10.87 -8.62
CA GLU A 384 -21.99 -11.89 -7.62
C GLU A 384 -20.47 -12.17 -7.54
N GLY A 385 -19.95 -12.35 -6.33
CA GLY A 385 -18.50 -12.49 -6.08
C GLY A 385 -17.68 -11.20 -6.13
N THR A 386 -18.21 -10.10 -6.70
CA THR A 386 -17.52 -8.80 -6.73
C THR A 386 -17.70 -8.04 -5.42
N ARG A 387 -16.61 -7.44 -4.92
CA ARG A 387 -16.67 -6.57 -3.73
C ARG A 387 -15.93 -5.27 -4.05
N MET A 388 -16.64 -4.17 -3.90
CA MET A 388 -16.12 -2.81 -4.06
C MET A 388 -16.57 -1.99 -2.85
N THR A 389 -15.87 -0.89 -2.62
CA THR A 389 -16.06 0.00 -1.48
C THR A 389 -16.06 1.44 -1.96
N ILE A 390 -16.76 2.33 -1.26
CA ILE A 390 -16.84 3.75 -1.65
C ILE A 390 -15.57 4.54 -1.32
N GLY A 391 -14.61 3.90 -0.65
CA GLY A 391 -13.34 4.48 -0.27
C GLY A 391 -13.46 5.51 0.85
N THR A 392 -12.33 5.94 1.40
CA THR A 392 -12.30 6.90 2.51
C THR A 392 -12.83 8.28 2.10
N PHE A 393 -12.65 8.67 0.83
CA PHE A 393 -13.21 9.92 0.28
C PHE A 393 -14.72 9.85 0.10
N GLY A 394 -15.25 8.68 -0.29
CA GLY A 394 -16.69 8.43 -0.32
C GLY A 394 -17.27 8.48 1.09
N ASP A 395 -16.65 7.80 2.06
CA ASP A 395 -17.05 7.87 3.48
C ASP A 395 -17.11 9.31 4.00
N ALA A 396 -16.09 10.11 3.70
CA ALA A 396 -16.03 11.52 4.07
C ALA A 396 -17.20 12.32 3.47
N TYR A 397 -17.49 12.10 2.18
CA TYR A 397 -18.54 12.80 1.46
C TYR A 397 -19.94 12.39 1.95
N VAL A 398 -20.22 11.09 2.09
CA VAL A 398 -21.55 10.62 2.53
C VAL A 398 -21.85 10.97 3.98
N ASN A 399 -20.84 11.23 4.81
CA ASN A 399 -21.05 11.72 6.17
C ASN A 399 -21.25 13.23 6.22
N PHE A 400 -20.46 14.02 5.47
CA PHE A 400 -20.33 15.46 5.74
C PHE A 400 -20.41 16.37 4.50
N GLY A 401 -20.72 15.81 3.32
CA GLY A 401 -20.74 16.53 2.05
C GLY A 401 -19.38 17.05 1.61
N PHE A 402 -19.38 18.00 0.69
CA PHE A 402 -18.17 18.51 0.05
C PHE A 402 -17.18 19.12 1.05
N TYR A 403 -17.58 20.19 1.76
CA TYR A 403 -16.69 20.91 2.67
C TYR A 403 -16.36 20.12 3.93
N GLY A 404 -17.36 19.46 4.51
CA GLY A 404 -17.17 18.64 5.70
C GLY A 404 -16.32 17.40 5.41
N GLY A 405 -16.41 16.84 4.20
CA GLY A 405 -15.54 15.76 3.75
C GLY A 405 -14.07 16.16 3.67
N ILE A 406 -13.76 17.38 3.20
CA ILE A 406 -12.39 17.93 3.19
C ILE A 406 -11.84 18.06 4.63
N VAL A 407 -12.66 18.58 5.55
CA VAL A 407 -12.30 18.69 6.98
C VAL A 407 -12.06 17.30 7.58
N PHE A 408 -12.92 16.33 7.27
CA PHE A 408 -12.71 14.94 7.69
C PHE A 408 -11.37 14.38 7.19
N MET A 409 -11.02 14.64 5.92
CA MET A 409 -9.74 14.17 5.36
C MET A 409 -8.52 14.77 6.06
N PHE A 410 -8.60 16.02 6.55
CA PHE A 410 -7.57 16.58 7.44
C PHE A 410 -7.41 15.77 8.73
N PHE A 411 -8.52 15.46 9.41
CA PHE A 411 -8.47 14.66 10.64
C PHE A 411 -8.03 13.22 10.38
N PHE A 412 -8.39 12.65 9.24
CA PHE A 412 -7.90 11.34 8.82
C PHE A 412 -6.37 11.35 8.64
N GLY A 413 -5.82 12.34 7.93
CA GLY A 413 -4.37 12.53 7.81
C GLY A 413 -3.70 12.71 9.18
N LEU A 414 -4.30 13.51 10.07
CA LEU A 414 -3.82 13.72 11.44
C LEU A 414 -3.82 12.41 12.25
N PHE A 415 -4.88 11.61 12.16
CA PHE A 415 -4.97 10.31 12.81
C PHE A 415 -3.82 9.38 12.41
N LEU A 416 -3.54 9.25 11.11
CA LEU A 416 -2.41 8.47 10.60
C LEU A 416 -1.06 9.02 11.09
N ASN A 417 -0.91 10.35 11.15
CA ASN A 417 0.28 11.01 11.66
C ASN A 417 0.54 10.69 13.14
N LEU A 418 -0.50 10.71 13.97
CA LEU A 418 -0.39 10.44 15.40
C LEU A 418 0.11 9.01 15.67
N ILE A 419 -0.44 8.02 14.96
CA ILE A 419 0.02 6.63 15.06
C ILE A 419 1.49 6.52 14.65
N LEU A 420 1.85 7.11 13.50
CA LEU A 420 3.21 7.02 12.99
C LEU A 420 4.22 7.69 13.92
N LYS A 421 3.89 8.86 14.48
CA LYS A 421 4.72 9.54 15.49
C LYS A 421 4.89 8.71 16.75
N TYR A 422 3.83 8.06 17.21
CA TYR A 422 3.90 7.20 18.38
C TYR A 422 4.90 6.05 18.15
N ILE A 423 4.81 5.38 16.99
CA ILE A 423 5.74 4.31 16.60
C ILE A 423 7.17 4.84 16.52
N TYR A 424 7.41 5.98 15.87
CA TYR A 424 8.75 6.57 15.79
C TYR A 424 9.33 6.98 17.14
N SER A 425 8.52 7.57 18.03
CA SER A 425 8.93 7.92 19.39
C SER A 425 9.37 6.68 20.18
N LEU A 426 8.58 5.61 20.14
CA LEU A 426 8.95 4.35 20.77
C LEU A 426 10.23 3.75 20.16
N SER A 427 10.37 3.86 18.84
CA SER A 427 11.51 3.32 18.09
C SER A 427 12.81 4.06 18.40
N GLN A 428 12.77 5.38 18.53
CA GLN A 428 13.95 6.19 18.85
C GLN A 428 14.46 5.94 20.28
N ASN A 429 13.54 5.83 21.23
CA ASN A 429 13.86 5.83 22.65
C ASN A 429 14.14 4.43 23.19
N ILE A 430 13.29 3.44 22.88
CA ILE A 430 13.24 2.18 23.65
C ILE A 430 13.34 0.94 22.75
N TYR A 431 12.67 0.95 21.60
CA TYR A 431 12.42 -0.26 20.79
C TYR A 431 12.69 -0.04 19.29
N PRO A 432 13.96 0.08 18.85
CA PRO A 432 14.30 0.45 17.48
C PRO A 432 13.63 -0.41 16.41
N SER A 433 13.48 -1.71 16.66
CA SER A 433 12.93 -2.64 15.69
C SER A 433 11.43 -2.50 15.46
N LEU A 434 10.69 -1.72 16.27
CA LEU A 434 9.28 -1.38 16.01
C LEU A 434 9.09 -0.67 14.66
N MET A 435 10.12 0.03 14.18
CA MET A 435 10.08 0.67 12.87
C MET A 435 9.81 -0.34 11.74
N LEU A 436 10.30 -1.57 11.84
CA LEU A 436 10.07 -2.62 10.83
C LEU A 436 8.61 -3.08 10.75
N TRP A 437 7.77 -2.73 11.72
CA TRP A 437 6.35 -3.07 11.76
C TRP A 437 5.43 -2.03 11.13
N ILE A 438 5.96 -0.86 10.75
CA ILE A 438 5.19 0.20 10.08
C ILE A 438 4.46 -0.32 8.83
N PRO A 439 5.11 -1.08 7.91
CA PRO A 439 4.42 -1.63 6.74
C PRO A 439 3.23 -2.52 7.11
N PHE A 440 3.36 -3.33 8.15
CA PHE A 440 2.30 -4.23 8.62
C PHE A 440 1.09 -3.48 9.19
N ILE A 441 1.33 -2.44 10.01
CA ILE A 441 0.27 -1.64 10.61
C ILE A 441 -0.46 -0.80 9.55
N PHE A 442 0.27 -0.23 8.59
CA PHE A 442 -0.29 0.67 7.57
C PHE A 442 -0.70 -0.05 6.27
N LEU A 443 -0.67 -1.40 6.24
CA LEU A 443 -0.92 -2.20 5.03
C LEU A 443 -2.18 -1.80 4.26
N TYR A 444 -3.28 -1.54 4.98
CA TYR A 444 -4.55 -1.14 4.37
C TYR A 444 -4.74 0.38 4.28
N ALA A 445 -4.02 1.17 5.08
CA ALA A 445 -4.14 2.63 5.11
C ALA A 445 -3.59 3.30 3.84
N MET A 446 -2.65 2.66 3.14
CA MET A 446 -2.07 3.21 1.91
C MET A 446 -2.95 3.05 0.66
N ARG A 447 -4.03 2.27 0.73
CA ARG A 447 -4.92 2.02 -0.42
C ARG A 447 -6.11 2.97 -0.33
N SER A 448 -6.19 3.97 -1.20
CA SER A 448 -7.25 4.99 -1.16
C SER A 448 -8.64 4.44 -1.49
N GLY A 449 -8.73 3.32 -2.21
CA GLY A 449 -9.99 2.61 -2.43
C GLY A 449 -10.59 1.95 -1.18
N ASN A 450 -9.84 1.80 -0.09
CA ASN A 450 -10.38 1.22 1.15
C ASN A 450 -11.24 2.24 1.92
N GLU A 451 -12.33 1.77 2.50
CA GLU A 451 -13.17 2.53 3.44
C GLU A 451 -12.51 2.72 4.80
N PHE A 452 -12.97 3.73 5.54
CA PHE A 452 -12.48 4.10 6.86
C PHE A 452 -12.55 2.92 7.84
N LEU A 453 -13.67 2.18 7.87
CA LEU A 453 -13.84 0.97 8.67
C LEU A 453 -12.75 -0.07 8.42
N ILE A 454 -12.43 -0.36 7.16
CA ILE A 454 -11.42 -1.36 6.79
C ILE A 454 -10.05 -0.94 7.31
N ILE A 455 -9.71 0.33 7.11
CA ILE A 455 -8.42 0.91 7.55
C ILE A 455 -8.31 0.85 9.07
N LEU A 456 -9.34 1.33 9.78
CA LEU A 456 -9.34 1.38 11.24
C LEU A 456 -9.32 -0.03 11.85
N ASN A 457 -10.13 -0.94 11.34
CA ASN A 457 -10.16 -2.34 11.79
C ASN A 457 -8.80 -3.03 11.60
N HIS A 458 -8.15 -2.80 10.45
CA HIS A 458 -6.81 -3.33 10.20
C HIS A 458 -5.78 -2.73 11.16
N ILE A 459 -5.74 -1.40 11.32
CA ILE A 459 -4.79 -0.72 12.23
C ILE A 459 -4.95 -1.23 13.66
N VAL A 460 -6.18 -1.32 14.17
CA VAL A 460 -6.45 -1.77 15.55
C VAL A 460 -5.97 -3.20 15.75
N LYS A 461 -6.37 -4.13 14.87
CA LYS A 461 -6.05 -5.55 15.01
C LYS A 461 -4.58 -5.85 14.76
N SER A 462 -3.97 -5.21 13.75
CA SER A 462 -2.53 -5.35 13.51
C SER A 462 -1.72 -4.79 14.68
N SER A 463 -2.09 -3.63 15.24
CA SER A 463 -1.45 -3.07 16.43
C SER A 463 -1.59 -3.99 17.65
N PHE A 464 -2.74 -4.64 17.82
CA PHE A 464 -2.93 -5.66 18.86
C PHE A 464 -2.00 -6.86 18.67
N VAL A 465 -1.86 -7.38 17.45
CA VAL A 465 -0.89 -8.45 17.14
C VAL A 465 0.54 -8.01 17.45
N VAL A 466 0.92 -6.78 17.05
CA VAL A 466 2.24 -6.20 17.38
C VAL A 466 2.43 -6.15 18.89
N PHE A 467 1.43 -5.73 19.64
CA PHE A 467 1.47 -5.66 21.10
C PHE A 467 1.68 -7.05 21.74
N VAL A 468 0.94 -8.08 21.30
CA VAL A 468 1.09 -9.45 21.79
C VAL A 468 2.50 -9.99 21.50
N ILE A 469 2.97 -9.86 20.26
CA ILE A 469 4.33 -10.29 19.88
C ILE A 469 5.39 -9.52 20.67
N PHE A 470 5.19 -8.22 20.84
CA PHE A 470 6.09 -7.39 21.64
C PHE A 470 6.15 -7.85 23.10
N PHE A 471 5.01 -8.24 23.70
CA PHE A 471 4.98 -8.77 25.05
C PHE A 471 5.74 -10.11 25.16
N LEU A 472 5.51 -11.03 24.22
CA LEU A 472 6.18 -12.33 24.17
C LEU A 472 7.69 -12.23 23.93
N PHE A 473 8.14 -11.25 23.12
CA PHE A 473 9.53 -11.10 22.68
C PHE A 473 10.19 -9.80 23.15
N ARG A 474 9.76 -9.25 24.29
CA ARG A 474 10.17 -7.91 24.77
C ARG A 474 11.69 -7.68 24.78
N SER A 475 12.48 -8.71 25.12
CA SER A 475 13.94 -8.63 25.18
C SER A 475 14.61 -8.45 23.80
N SER A 476 13.97 -8.95 22.74
CA SER A 476 14.44 -8.87 21.35
C SER A 476 14.23 -7.50 20.72
N PHE A 477 13.20 -6.77 21.15
CA PHE A 477 12.90 -5.41 20.67
C PHE A 477 13.82 -4.33 21.28
N ARG A 478 14.39 -4.59 22.46
CA ARG A 478 15.33 -3.66 23.11
C ARG A 478 16.66 -3.65 22.38
N SER A 479 17.20 -2.45 22.16
CA SER A 479 18.58 -2.28 21.71
C SER A 479 19.54 -3.08 22.59
N ALA A 480 20.55 -3.70 22.00
CA ALA A 480 21.65 -4.24 22.78
C ALA A 480 22.26 -3.11 23.59
N LYS A 481 22.44 -3.29 24.91
CA LYS A 481 23.30 -2.36 25.67
C LYS A 481 24.66 -2.38 24.98
N ILE A 482 25.18 -1.21 24.63
CA ILE A 482 26.60 -1.06 24.37
C ILE A 482 27.26 -1.53 25.67
N LEU A 483 27.87 -2.71 25.64
CA LEU A 483 28.86 -3.06 26.66
C LEU A 483 29.95 -2.01 26.47
N ASP A 484 30.00 -1.05 27.38
CA ASP A 484 31.11 -0.13 27.51
C ASP A 484 32.37 -1.00 27.58
N ARG A 485 33.13 -1.05 26.49
CA ARG A 485 34.44 -1.69 26.46
C ARG A 485 35.41 -0.70 27.09
N THR A 486 35.27 -0.55 28.40
CA THR A 486 36.22 0.12 29.29
C THR A 486 36.39 -0.75 30.52
N LYS A 487 37.05 -1.89 30.32
CA LYS A 487 38.03 -2.44 31.25
C LYS A 487 39.12 -3.12 30.45
#